data_AF-A0A8T6LNA4-F1
#
_entry.id   AF-A0A8T6LNA4-F1
#
_cell.length_a   1.000
_cell.length_b   1.000
_cell.length_c   1.000
_cell.angle_alpha   90.00
_cell.angle_beta   90.00
_cell.angle_gamma   90.00
#
_symmetry.space_group_name_H-M   'P 1'
#
loop_
_entity.id
_entity.type
_entity.pdbx_description
1 polymer ?
#
loop_
_entity_poly.entity_id
_entity_poly.type
_entity_poly.pdbx_seq_one_letter_code
_entity_poly.pdbx_strand_id
1 'polypeptide(L)' 'MNLADTRDRRIRIGECVLQVRGETRPCTIMEEQLTGLRDALDPNWRGGVFCTVLSDARIQVGDAVSWED' A
#
# COMPACT_ATOMS: atom_id res chain seq x y z
N MET A 1 6.49 -9.11 -2.20
CA MET A 1 5.62 -8.44 -3.20
C MET A 1 6.23 -7.07 -3.48
N ASN A 2 6.46 -6.69 -4.73
CA ASN A 2 6.97 -5.34 -5.08
C ASN A 2 5.77 -4.42 -5.39
N LEU A 3 5.75 -3.22 -4.79
CA LEU A 3 4.67 -2.24 -4.91
C LEU A 3 4.96 -1.12 -5.91
N ALA A 4 6.22 -0.88 -6.29
CA ALA A 4 6.56 0.19 -7.21
C ALA A 4 5.86 0.01 -8.56
N ASP A 5 5.35 1.10 -9.13
CA ASP A 5 4.67 1.15 -10.43
C ASP A 5 3.44 0.24 -10.55
N THR A 6 2.78 -0.05 -9.43
CA THR A 6 1.60 -0.95 -9.40
C THR A 6 0.26 -0.21 -9.49
N ARG A 7 0.26 1.05 -9.93
CA ARG A 7 -0.98 1.82 -10.11
C ARG A 7 -1.97 1.05 -10.97
N ASP A 8 -3.25 1.10 -10.57
CA ASP A 8 -4.38 0.42 -11.18
C ASP A 8 -4.37 -1.12 -11.10
N ARG A 9 -3.30 -1.75 -10.60
CA ARG A 9 -3.31 -3.18 -10.24
C ARG A 9 -4.21 -3.43 -9.03
N ARG A 10 -4.67 -4.67 -8.89
CA ARG A 10 -5.55 -5.11 -7.81
C ARG A 10 -4.85 -6.01 -6.82
N ILE A 11 -4.98 -5.71 -5.54
CA ILE A 11 -4.49 -6.51 -4.42
C ILE A 11 -5.69 -7.14 -3.74
N ARG A 12 -5.57 -8.43 -3.42
CA ARG A 12 -6.53 -9.14 -2.60
C ARG A 12 -5.95 -9.40 -1.22
N ILE A 13 -6.72 -9.10 -0.19
CA ILE A 13 -6.41 -9.38 1.22
C ILE A 13 -7.58 -10.17 1.80
N GLY A 14 -7.41 -11.48 2.00
CA GLY A 14 -8.53 -12.36 2.34
C GLY A 14 -9.61 -12.28 1.26
N GLU A 15 -10.80 -11.81 1.63
CA GLU A 15 -11.95 -11.60 0.71
C GLU A 15 -12.01 -10.18 0.13
N CYS A 16 -11.17 -9.26 0.61
CA CYS A 16 -11.20 -7.86 0.20
C CYS A 16 -10.39 -7.63 -1.07
N VAL A 17 -10.99 -6.97 -2.06
CA VAL A 17 -10.31 -6.54 -3.28
C VAL A 17 -10.11 -5.02 -3.27
N LEU A 18 -8.86 -4.63 -3.49
CA LEU A 18 -8.40 -3.25 -3.46
C LEU A 18 -7.75 -2.88 -4.79
N GLN A 19 -8.11 -1.73 -5.37
CA GLN A 19 -7.40 -1.18 -6.53
C GLN A 19 -6.36 -0.16 -6.07
N VAL A 20 -5.09 -0.37 -6.44
CA VAL A 20 -4.00 0.56 -6.15
C VAL A 20 -4.22 1.88 -6.91
N ARG A 21 -4.14 3.01 -6.20
CA ARG A 21 -4.25 4.35 -6.81
C ARG A 21 -2.90 5.06 -6.89
N GLY A 22 -1.93 4.64 -6.08
CA GLY A 22 -0.55 5.07 -6.18
C GLY A 22 0.21 4.86 -4.88
N GLU A 23 1.39 5.46 -4.84
CA GLU A 23 2.26 5.50 -3.66
C GLU A 23 1.63 6.27 -2.50
N THR A 24 1.79 5.73 -1.30
CA THR A 24 1.68 6.52 -0.06
C THR A 24 2.90 7.43 0.04
N ARG A 25 2.81 8.60 -0.60
CA ARG A 25 3.94 9.54 -0.68
C ARG A 25 4.42 9.93 0.72
N PRO A 26 5.72 9.77 1.02
CA PRO A 26 6.27 10.20 2.29
C PRO A 26 6.07 11.70 2.52
N CYS A 27 5.71 12.08 3.75
CA CYS A 27 5.35 13.44 4.09
C CYS A 27 6.09 13.94 5.33
N THR A 28 5.87 15.21 5.69
CA THR A 28 6.49 15.84 6.88
C THR A 28 6.15 15.12 8.18
N ILE A 29 4.94 14.57 8.30
CA ILE A 29 4.54 13.79 9.48
C ILE A 29 5.47 12.59 9.68
N MET A 30 5.91 11.93 8.61
CA MET A 30 6.85 10.82 8.70
C MET A 30 8.24 11.27 9.18
N GLU A 31 8.72 12.41 8.69
CA GLU A 31 10.01 12.99 9.15
C GLU A 31 9.99 13.32 10.64
N GLU A 32 8.86 13.82 11.16
CA GLU A 32 8.65 14.11 12.58
C GLU A 32 8.64 12.85 13.46
N GLN A 33 8.27 11.69 12.91
CA GLN A 33 8.33 10.42 13.67
C GLN A 33 9.76 9.93 13.87
N LEU A 34 10.62 10.12 12.87
CA LEU A 34 12.02 9.73 12.90
C LEU A 34 12.80 10.49 11.82
N THR A 35 13.86 11.19 12.22
CA THR A 35 14.72 11.93 11.29
C THR A 35 15.24 11.03 10.16
N GLY A 36 15.06 11.46 8.91
CA GLY A 36 15.43 10.74 7.70
C GLY A 36 14.42 9.68 7.26
N LEU A 37 13.31 9.48 7.97
CA LEU A 37 12.30 8.48 7.59
C LEU A 37 11.63 8.81 6.27
N ARG A 38 11.36 10.10 6.01
CA ARG A 38 10.73 10.50 4.75
C ARG A 38 11.60 10.09 3.56
N ASP A 39 12.87 10.45 3.60
CA ASP A 39 13.83 10.16 2.53
C ASP A 39 14.13 8.66 2.42
N ALA A 40 14.06 7.91 3.54
CA ALA A 40 14.18 6.45 3.52
C ALA A 40 13.00 5.76 2.83
N LEU A 41 11.80 6.34 2.89
CA LEU A 41 10.57 5.76 2.32
C LEU A 41 10.29 6.18 0.87
N ASP A 42 10.94 7.25 0.38
CA ASP A 42 10.76 7.82 -0.97
C ASP A 42 11.16 6.87 -2.12
N PRO A 43 12.25 6.09 -2.01
CA PRO A 43 12.61 5.17 -3.07
C PRO A 43 11.62 4.00 -3.19
N ASN A 44 11.24 3.67 -4.42
CA ASN A 44 10.49 2.44 -4.76
C ASN A 44 9.21 2.21 -3.94
N TRP A 45 8.52 3.29 -3.55
CA TRP A 45 7.24 3.23 -2.83
C TRP A 45 7.33 2.44 -1.52
N ARG A 46 8.44 2.60 -0.80
CA ARG A 46 8.65 1.93 0.50
C ARG A 46 7.70 2.45 1.58
N GLY A 47 7.12 3.64 1.39
CA GLY A 47 5.99 4.13 2.19
C GLY A 47 4.69 3.33 2.03
N GLY A 48 4.62 2.44 1.03
CA GLY A 48 3.45 1.63 0.72
C GLY A 48 2.60 2.24 -0.39
N VAL A 49 1.38 1.71 -0.52
CA VAL A 49 0.38 2.17 -1.50
C VAL A 49 -0.93 2.50 -0.81
N PHE A 50 -1.70 3.40 -1.42
CA PHE A 50 -3.10 3.60 -1.06
C PHE A 50 -4.02 3.07 -2.16
N CYS A 51 -5.20 2.62 -1.74
CA CYS A 51 -6.13 1.90 -2.61
C CYS A 51 -7.56 2.39 -2.47
N THR A 52 -8.38 2.08 -3.47
CA THR A 52 -9.85 2.13 -3.39
C THR A 52 -10.38 0.73 -3.12
N VAL A 53 -11.33 0.60 -2.19
CA VAL A 53 -12.03 -0.66 -1.90
C VAL A 53 -13.04 -0.92 -3.03
N LEU A 54 -12.97 -2.09 -3.68
CA LEU A 54 -13.88 -2.45 -4.77
C LEU A 54 -15.10 -3.23 -4.31
N SER A 55 -15.03 -3.89 -3.15
CA SER A 55 -16.13 -4.68 -2.58
C SER A 55 -16.09 -4.67 -1.06
N ASP A 56 -17.27 -4.74 -0.44
CA ASP A 56 -17.38 -5.01 0.99
C ASP A 56 -16.77 -6.37 1.32
N ALA A 57 -15.96 -6.45 2.38
CA ALA A 57 -15.33 -7.66 2.82
C ALA A 57 -14.87 -7.54 4.27
N ARG A 58 -14.69 -8.70 4.92
CA ARG A 58 -14.03 -8.78 6.23
C ARG A 58 -12.56 -9.11 6.04
N ILE A 59 -11.70 -8.39 6.75
CA ILE A 59 -10.27 -8.71 6.86
C ILE A 59 -9.90 -8.98 8.31
N GLN A 60 -8.87 -9.80 8.51
CA GLN A 60 -8.32 -10.17 9.81
C GLN A 60 -6.80 -10.32 9.72
N VAL A 61 -6.14 -10.21 10.88
CA VAL A 61 -4.70 -10.44 10.97
C VAL A 61 -4.38 -11.87 10.55
N GLY A 62 -3.44 -12.02 9.62
CA GLY A 62 -3.04 -13.31 9.06
C GLY A 62 -3.70 -13.67 7.73
N ASP A 63 -4.64 -12.85 7.23
CA ASP A 63 -5.21 -13.06 5.89
C ASP A 63 -4.14 -13.03 4.81
N ALA A 64 -4.28 -13.94 3.84
CA ALA A 64 -3.36 -14.02 2.72
C ALA A 64 -3.46 -12.77 1.84
N VAL A 65 -2.29 -12.32 1.34
CA VAL A 65 -2.17 -11.19 0.44
C VAL A 65 -1.63 -11.67 -0.90
N SER A 66 -2.33 -11.37 -1.99
CA SER A 66 -1.85 -11.66 -3.34
C SER A 66 -2.23 -10.55 -4.32
N TRP A 67 -1.57 -10.53 -5.47
CA TRP A 67 -2.14 -9.85 -6.63
C TRP A 67 -3.40 -10.59 -7.08
N GLU A 68 -4.35 -9.83 -7.58
CA GLU A 68 -5.46 -10.36 -8.33
C GLU A 68 -5.13 -10.32 -9.82
N ASP A 69 -5.48 -11.38 -10.53
CA ASP A 69 -5.22 -11.57 -11.96
C ASP A 69 -6.09 -10.66 -12.83
#